data_AF-A0A841F9U9-F1
#
_entry.id   AF-A0A841F9U9-F1
#
_cell.length_a   1.000
_cell.length_b   1.000
_cell.length_c   1.000
_cell.angle_alpha   90.00
_cell.angle_beta   90.00
_cell.angle_gamma   90.00
#
_symmetry.space_group_name_H-M   'P 1'
#
loop_
_entity.id
_entity.type
_entity.pdbx_description
1 polymer ?
#
loop_
_entity_poly.entity_id
_entity_poly.type
_entity_poly.pdbx_seq_one_letter_code
_entity_poly.pdbx_strand_id
1 'polypeptide(L)'
;MIKWAGRLILLIGVGHTIIALALTAPTHAEAWFTTGVWNEPLTDMSQANGAYWFSLGSFGPLQIVLGLLILWMDRRGIVPPTFIAWIFAANAVICGVIFGPSPWPVDLVSAGLLIAGAHRARRANRTPAAPAPSAP
;
A
#
# COMPACT_ATOMS: atom_id res chain seq x y z
N MET A 1 -15.52 -3.29 3.15
CA MET A 1 -14.54 -3.70 2.12
C MET A 1 -13.39 -2.72 2.09
N ILE A 2 -13.64 -1.42 1.85
CA ILE A 2 -12.61 -0.37 1.85
C ILE A 2 -11.78 -0.36 3.14
N LYS A 3 -12.43 -0.30 4.33
CA LYS A 3 -11.74 -0.43 5.63
C LYS A 3 -10.79 -1.64 5.73
N TRP A 4 -11.20 -2.80 5.22
CA TRP A 4 -10.41 -4.02 5.33
C TRP A 4 -9.23 -4.01 4.36
N ALA A 5 -9.41 -3.46 3.16
CA ALA A 5 -8.31 -3.24 2.25
C ALA A 5 -7.26 -2.30 2.85
N GLY A 6 -7.68 -1.15 3.41
CA GLY A 6 -6.76 -0.22 4.07
C GLY A 6 -6.01 -0.85 5.25
N ARG A 7 -6.66 -1.70 6.04
CA ARG A 7 -6.03 -2.44 7.14
C ARG A 7 -4.99 -3.44 6.66
N LEU A 8 -5.27 -4.19 5.60
CA LEU A 8 -4.33 -5.18 5.07
C LEU A 8 -3.11 -4.50 4.45
N ILE A 9 -3.31 -3.46 3.64
CA ILE A 9 -2.22 -2.65 3.06
C ILE A 9 -1.34 -2.06 4.18
N LEU A 10 -1.98 -1.50 5.22
CA LEU A 10 -1.26 -0.96 6.37
C LEU A 10 -0.47 -2.05 7.10
N LEU A 11 -1.09 -3.21 7.36
CA LEU A 11 -0.45 -4.32 8.06
C LEU A 11 0.78 -4.83 7.30
N ILE A 12 0.66 -5.03 5.99
CA ILE A 12 1.78 -5.46 5.14
C ILE A 12 2.89 -4.41 5.12
N GLY A 13 2.55 -3.13 4.92
CA GLY A 13 3.52 -2.04 4.94
C GLY A 13 4.26 -1.93 6.28
N VAL A 14 3.54 -1.93 7.40
CA VAL A 14 4.12 -1.91 8.76
C VAL A 14 4.99 -3.14 8.99
N GLY A 15 4.48 -4.33 8.68
CA GLY A 15 5.21 -5.58 8.86
C GLY A 15 6.51 -5.60 8.07
N HIS A 16 6.45 -5.27 6.78
CA HIS A 16 7.62 -5.19 5.92
C HIS A 16 8.63 -4.16 6.43
N THR A 17 8.21 -2.93 6.74
CA THR A 17 9.13 -1.88 7.23
C THR A 17 9.78 -2.26 8.55
N ILE A 18 9.03 -2.75 9.54
CA ILE A 18 9.58 -3.13 10.84
C ILE A 18 10.56 -4.31 10.70
N ILE A 19 10.16 -5.35 9.97
CA ILE A 19 11.01 -6.53 9.77
C ILE A 19 12.28 -6.16 9.00
N ALA A 20 12.15 -5.39 7.91
CA ALA A 20 13.29 -4.96 7.13
C ALA A 20 14.27 -4.13 7.97
N LEU A 21 13.77 -3.16 8.75
CA LEU A 21 14.60 -2.38 9.68
C LEU A 21 15.25 -3.24 10.74
N ALA A 22 14.52 -4.18 11.35
CA ALA A 22 15.07 -5.07 12.37
C ALA A 22 16.22 -5.95 11.82
N LEU A 23 16.13 -6.34 10.55
CA LEU A 23 17.14 -7.16 9.89
C LEU A 23 18.35 -6.36 9.41
N THR A 24 18.18 -5.07 9.05
CA THR A 24 19.24 -4.31 8.37
C THR A 24 19.82 -3.15 9.15
N ALA A 25 19.02 -2.46 9.96
CA ALA A 25 19.46 -1.27 10.67
C ALA A 25 20.60 -1.54 11.67
N PRO A 26 20.64 -2.65 12.44
CA PRO A 26 21.71 -2.89 13.40
C PRO A 26 23.12 -2.90 12.78
N THR A 27 23.24 -3.30 11.51
CA THR A 27 24.54 -3.41 10.82
C THR A 27 24.83 -2.25 9.86
N HIS A 28 23.82 -1.55 9.37
CA HIS A 28 23.98 -0.59 8.27
C HIS A 28 23.50 0.83 8.56
N ALA A 29 22.81 1.09 9.67
CA ALA A 29 22.16 2.38 9.90
C ALA A 29 23.12 3.57 9.95
N GLU A 30 24.34 3.39 10.47
CA GLU A 30 25.34 4.46 10.53
C GLU A 30 25.68 5.03 9.14
N ALA A 31 25.79 4.16 8.13
CA ALA A 31 26.08 4.57 6.76
C ALA A 31 24.95 5.37 6.12
N TRP A 32 23.70 5.21 6.57
CA TRP A 32 22.54 5.93 6.04
C TRP A 32 22.46 7.37 6.52
N PHE A 33 22.96 7.65 7.73
CA PHE A 33 22.97 8.99 8.33
C PHE A 33 24.29 9.75 8.10
N THR A 34 25.21 9.13 7.36
CA THR A 34 26.42 9.77 6.84
C THR A 34 26.31 9.90 5.31
N THR A 35 27.38 10.29 4.63
CA THR A 35 27.42 10.37 3.15
C THR A 35 27.57 9.01 2.47
N GLY A 36 27.55 7.90 3.23
CA GLY A 36 27.87 6.56 2.75
C GLY A 36 26.99 6.06 1.61
N VAL A 37 25.73 6.51 1.52
CA VAL A 37 24.78 6.10 0.46
C VAL A 37 24.58 7.14 -0.65
N TRP A 38 25.24 8.31 -0.59
CA TRP A 38 24.93 9.46 -1.45
C TRP A 38 25.62 9.42 -2.82
N ASN A 39 26.85 8.90 -2.88
CA ASN A 39 27.70 8.98 -4.07
C ASN A 39 27.96 7.59 -4.70
N GLU A 40 27.10 6.62 -4.43
CA GLU A 40 27.23 5.28 -4.99
C GLU A 40 26.51 5.15 -6.33
N PRO A 41 27.11 4.47 -7.33
CA PRO A 41 26.42 4.14 -8.57
C PRO A 41 25.23 3.19 -8.27
N LEU A 42 24.05 3.51 -8.82
CA LEU A 42 22.83 2.71 -8.65
C LEU A 42 22.98 1.25 -9.11
N THR A 43 23.88 0.98 -10.06
CA THR A 43 24.14 -0.36 -10.60
C THR A 43 25.12 -1.18 -9.75
N ASP A 44 25.79 -0.57 -8.77
CA ASP A 44 26.78 -1.21 -7.91
C ASP A 44 26.66 -0.67 -6.47
N MET A 45 25.47 -0.87 -5.91
CA MET A 45 25.13 -0.43 -4.55
C MET A 45 25.87 -1.25 -3.50
N SER A 46 26.40 -0.58 -2.47
CA SER A 46 26.92 -1.28 -1.29
C SER A 46 25.80 -2.02 -0.56
N GLN A 47 26.19 -2.96 0.31
CA GLN A 47 25.23 -3.66 1.17
C GLN A 47 24.43 -2.68 2.04
N ALA A 48 25.04 -1.59 2.50
CA ALA A 48 24.36 -0.57 3.28
C ALA A 48 23.29 0.16 2.46
N ASN A 49 23.59 0.51 1.20
CA ASN A 49 22.64 1.16 0.32
C ASN A 49 21.50 0.20 -0.11
N GLY A 50 21.83 -1.05 -0.46
CA GLY A 50 20.82 -2.08 -0.72
C GLY A 50 19.90 -2.31 0.49
N ALA A 51 20.47 -2.34 1.69
CA ALA A 51 19.74 -2.45 2.95
C ALA A 51 18.79 -1.26 3.21
N TYR A 52 19.20 -0.04 2.82
CA TYR A 52 18.33 1.14 2.87
C TYR A 52 17.12 0.98 1.93
N TRP A 53 17.35 0.60 0.67
CA TRP A 53 16.28 0.39 -0.32
C TRP A 53 15.37 -0.79 0.00
N PHE A 54 15.87 -1.80 0.71
CA PHE A 54 15.08 -2.90 1.25
C PHE A 54 14.19 -2.48 2.44
N SER A 55 14.53 -1.39 3.15
CA SER A 55 13.86 -0.99 4.40
C SER A 55 13.17 0.37 4.32
N LEU A 56 13.89 1.48 4.52
CA LEU A 56 13.34 2.84 4.54
C LEU A 56 12.99 3.36 3.14
N GLY A 57 13.80 3.02 2.15
CA GLY A 57 13.57 3.36 0.75
C GLY A 57 12.58 2.43 0.04
N SER A 58 12.03 1.44 0.74
CA SER A 58 11.20 0.40 0.14
C SER A 58 9.77 0.85 -0.11
N PHE A 59 8.95 -0.06 -0.65
CA PHE A 59 7.51 0.16 -0.78
C PHE A 59 6.76 0.13 0.55
N GLY A 60 7.36 -0.38 1.64
CA GLY A 60 6.70 -0.51 2.94
C GLY A 60 6.18 0.81 3.49
N PRO A 61 7.02 1.85 3.66
CA PRO A 61 6.56 3.16 4.13
C PRO A 61 5.49 3.78 3.23
N LEU A 62 5.59 3.59 1.90
CA LEU A 62 4.56 4.05 0.96
C LEU A 62 3.24 3.29 1.13
N GLN A 63 3.29 1.98 1.36
CA GLN A 63 2.12 1.17 1.70
C GLN A 63 1.48 1.61 3.02
N ILE A 64 2.28 1.95 4.04
CA ILE A 64 1.77 2.50 5.31
C ILE A 64 0.94 3.75 5.05
N VAL A 65 1.51 4.72 4.32
CA VAL A 65 0.82 5.98 3.95
C VAL A 65 -0.45 5.69 3.17
N LEU A 66 -0.38 4.80 2.17
CA LEU A 66 -1.54 4.43 1.36
C LEU A 66 -2.64 3.77 2.19
N GLY A 67 -2.30 2.83 3.07
CA GLY A 67 -3.23 2.17 3.97
C GLY A 67 -3.91 3.16 4.92
N LEU A 68 -3.14 4.07 5.53
CA LEU A 68 -3.68 5.14 6.37
C LEU A 68 -4.60 6.09 5.59
N LEU A 69 -4.21 6.47 4.37
CA LEU A 69 -5.01 7.34 3.51
C LEU A 69 -6.36 6.69 3.15
N ILE A 70 -6.35 5.39 2.81
CA ILE A 70 -7.58 4.62 2.55
C ILE A 70 -8.48 4.57 3.79
N LEU A 71 -7.91 4.32 4.97
CA LEU A 71 -8.66 4.31 6.23
C LEU A 71 -9.22 5.68 6.58
N TRP A 72 -8.46 6.74 6.29
CA TRP A 72 -8.93 8.12 6.46
C TRP A 72 -10.09 8.43 5.51
N MET A 73 -9.99 8.06 4.23
CA MET A 73 -11.06 8.22 3.25
C MET A 73 -12.34 7.48 3.66
N ASP A 74 -12.21 6.21 4.08
CA ASP A 74 -13.34 5.39 4.58
C ASP A 74 -14.04 6.07 5.76
N ARG A 75 -13.28 6.59 6.73
CA ARG A 75 -13.82 7.34 7.88
C ARG A 75 -14.53 8.64 7.50
N ARG A 76 -14.15 9.25 6.38
CA ARG A 76 -14.74 10.49 5.85
C ARG A 76 -15.90 10.23 4.88
N GLY A 77 -16.25 8.98 4.63
CA GLY A 77 -17.26 8.62 3.61
C GLY A 77 -16.79 8.88 2.17
N ILE A 78 -15.49 9.07 1.96
CA ILE A 78 -14.88 9.31 0.65
C ILE A 78 -14.56 7.95 0.03
N VAL A 79 -15.08 7.70 -1.17
CA VAL A 79 -14.76 6.48 -1.92
C VAL A 79 -13.37 6.64 -2.55
N PRO A 80 -12.40 5.76 -2.27
CA PRO A 80 -11.09 5.83 -2.90
C PRO A 80 -11.20 5.74 -4.44
N PRO A 81 -10.41 6.52 -5.18
CA PRO A 81 -10.35 6.39 -6.63
C PRO A 81 -9.94 4.98 -7.09
N THR A 82 -10.68 4.41 -8.05
CA THR A 82 -10.47 3.02 -8.47
C THR A 82 -9.10 2.77 -9.10
N PHE A 83 -8.46 3.79 -9.68
CA PHE A 83 -7.12 3.66 -10.26
C PHE A 83 -6.07 3.25 -9.20
N ILE A 84 -6.26 3.63 -7.93
CA ILE A 84 -5.37 3.24 -6.84
C ILE A 84 -5.33 1.71 -6.71
N ALA A 85 -6.49 1.06 -6.76
CA ALA A 85 -6.58 -0.38 -6.63
C ALA A 85 -5.95 -1.12 -7.83
N TRP A 86 -6.10 -0.58 -9.04
CA TRP A 86 -5.51 -1.17 -10.25
C TRP A 86 -4.00 -1.02 -10.29
N ILE A 87 -3.47 0.16 -9.96
CA ILE A 87 -2.01 0.39 -9.86
C ILE A 87 -1.42 -0.53 -8.79
N PHE A 88 -2.09 -0.64 -7.63
CA PHE A 88 -1.64 -1.51 -6.55
C PHE A 88 -1.65 -2.99 -6.94
N ALA A 89 -2.71 -3.46 -7.62
CA ALA A 89 -2.78 -4.83 -8.14
C ALA A 89 -1.69 -5.10 -9.19
N ALA A 90 -1.49 -4.20 -10.15
CA ALA A 90 -0.47 -4.35 -11.18
C ALA A 90 0.93 -4.46 -10.55
N ASN A 91 1.25 -3.60 -9.59
CA ASN A 91 2.51 -3.66 -8.87
C ASN A 91 2.67 -4.97 -8.10
N ALA A 92 1.63 -5.45 -7.42
CA ALA A 92 1.67 -6.74 -6.71
C ALA A 92 1.96 -7.92 -7.65
N VAL A 93 1.35 -7.95 -8.84
CA VAL A 93 1.64 -8.99 -9.85
C VAL A 93 3.09 -8.90 -10.33
N ILE A 94 3.55 -7.69 -10.70
CA ILE A 94 4.93 -7.47 -11.16
C ILE A 94 5.92 -7.94 -10.11
N CYS A 95 5.74 -7.52 -8.86
CA CYS A 95 6.60 -7.93 -7.75
C CYS A 95 6.54 -9.44 -7.49
N GLY A 96 5.36 -10.05 -7.53
CA GLY A 96 5.19 -11.49 -7.33
C GLY A 96 5.87 -12.34 -8.40
N VAL A 97 5.87 -11.86 -9.65
CA VAL A 97 6.56 -12.53 -10.77
C VAL A 97 8.08 -12.37 -10.68
N ILE A 98 8.58 -11.19 -10.30
CA ILE A 98 10.02 -10.89 -10.30
C ILE A 98 10.73 -11.41 -9.03
N PHE A 99 10.17 -11.16 -7.84
CA PHE A 99 10.87 -11.39 -6.57
C PHE A 99 10.63 -12.79 -5.97
N GLY A 100 9.68 -13.57 -6.50
CA GLY A 100 9.37 -14.89 -5.97
C GLY A 100 8.50 -14.86 -4.71
N PRO A 101 8.66 -15.82 -3.76
CA PRO A 101 7.77 -15.95 -2.61
C PRO A 101 7.75 -14.71 -1.73
N SER A 102 6.62 -14.02 -1.69
CA SER A 102 6.37 -12.83 -0.86
C SER A 102 4.88 -12.73 -0.55
N PRO A 103 4.43 -11.87 0.37
CA PRO A 103 3.01 -11.74 0.69
C PRO A 103 2.18 -11.02 -0.40
N TRP A 104 2.67 -10.92 -1.64
CA TRP A 104 1.96 -10.30 -2.77
C TRP A 104 0.52 -10.80 -3.01
N PRO A 105 0.12 -12.05 -2.70
CA PRO A 105 -1.29 -12.44 -2.82
C PRO A 105 -2.20 -11.66 -1.87
N VAL A 106 -1.70 -11.24 -0.71
CA VAL A 106 -2.43 -10.38 0.25
C VAL A 106 -2.67 -8.99 -0.33
N ASP A 107 -1.71 -8.47 -1.11
CA ASP A 107 -1.88 -7.20 -1.81
C ASP A 107 -2.95 -7.29 -2.90
N LEU A 108 -3.04 -8.42 -3.62
CA LEU A 108 -4.14 -8.67 -4.56
C LEU A 108 -5.50 -8.79 -3.88
N VAL A 109 -5.58 -9.46 -2.74
CA VAL A 109 -6.81 -9.52 -1.93
C VAL A 109 -7.22 -8.10 -1.53
N SER A 110 -6.27 -7.27 -1.10
CA SER A 110 -6.51 -5.88 -0.73
C SER A 110 -7.00 -5.04 -1.90
N ALA A 111 -6.40 -5.20 -3.08
CA ALA A 111 -6.86 -4.54 -4.31
C ALA A 111 -8.29 -4.97 -4.69
N GLY A 112 -8.59 -6.27 -4.63
CA GLY A 112 -9.93 -6.80 -4.89
C GLY A 112 -10.97 -6.22 -3.92
N LEU A 113 -10.63 -6.11 -2.64
CA LEU A 113 -11.48 -5.46 -1.63
C LEU A 113 -11.70 -3.97 -1.92
N LEU A 114 -10.69 -3.24 -2.40
CA LEU A 114 -10.85 -1.83 -2.81
C LEU A 114 -11.80 -1.71 -4.00
N ILE A 115 -11.59 -2.52 -5.05
CA ILE A 115 -12.41 -2.52 -6.27
C ILE A 115 -13.87 -2.84 -5.90
N ALA A 116 -14.11 -3.94 -5.20
CA ALA A 116 -15.45 -4.34 -4.76
C ALA A 116 -16.09 -3.27 -3.85
N GLY A 117 -15.31 -2.69 -2.94
CA GLY A 117 -15.70 -1.58 -2.09
C GLY A 117 -16.18 -0.35 -2.86
N ALA A 118 -15.37 0.09 -3.83
CA ALA A 118 -15.68 1.25 -4.67
C ALA A 118 -16.91 1.01 -5.56
N HIS A 119 -17.05 -0.19 -6.14
CA HIS A 119 -18.23 -0.53 -6.94
C HIS A 119 -19.52 -0.54 -6.10
N ARG A 120 -19.48 -1.10 -4.89
CA ARG A 120 -20.63 -1.12 -4.00
C ARG A 120 -21.05 0.30 -3.60
N ALA A 121 -20.10 1.15 -3.23
CA ALA A 121 -20.39 2.53 -2.84
C ALA A 121 -21.00 3.35 -3.99
N ARG A 122 -20.47 3.19 -5.21
CA ARG A 122 -21.03 3.84 -6.42
C ARG A 122 -22.45 3.36 -6.73
N ARG A 123 -22.76 2.07 -6.52
CA ARG A 123 -24.12 1.54 -6.72
C ARG A 123 -25.10 2.12 -5.71
N ALA A 124 -24.72 2.20 -4.43
CA ALA A 124 -25.56 2.79 -3.40
C ALA A 124 -25.93 4.25 -3.70
N ASN A 125 -24.99 5.04 -4.23
CA ASN A 125 -25.22 6.44 -4.60
C ASN A 125 -26.08 6.62 -5.88
N ARG A 126 -26.32 5.55 -6.65
CA ARG A 126 -27.11 5.60 -7.90
C ARG A 126 -28.57 5.19 -7.72
N THR A 127 -28.93 4.58 -6.59
CA THR A 127 -30.33 4.22 -6.32
C THR A 127 -31.13 5.52 -6.12
N PRO A 128 -32.11 5.85 -6.99
CA PRO A 128 -32.94 7.04 -6.81
C PRO A 128 -33.68 6.97 -5.47
N ALA A 129 -33.77 8.10 -4.76
CA ALA A 129 -34.68 8.19 -3.63
C ALA A 129 -36.09 7.81 -4.10
N ALA A 130 -36.79 6.96 -3.33
CA ALA A 130 -38.17 6.59 -3.65
C ALA A 130 -39.00 7.86 -3.87
N PRO A 131 -39.90 7.89 -4.88
CA PRO A 131 -40.78 9.04 -5.10
C PRO A 131 -41.49 9.39 -3.79
N ALA A 132 -41.49 10.67 -3.42
CA ALA A 132 -42.22 11.13 -2.25
C ALA A 132 -43.70 10.69 -2.38
N PRO A 133 -44.35 10.22 -1.30
CA PRO A 133 -45.74 9.82 -1.36
C PRO A 133 -46.58 10.99 -1.89
N SER A 134 -47.40 10.74 -2.90
CA SER A 134 -48.34 11.71 -3.44
C SER A 134 -49.27 12.18 -2.33
N ALA A 135 -49.29 13.49 -2.08
CA ALA A 135 -50.20 14.10 -1.12
C ALA A 135 -51.66 13.82 -1.54
N PRO A 136 -52.57 13.58 -0.56
CA PRO A 136 -53.98 13.28 -0.81
C PRO A 136 -54.76 14.46 -1.39
#